data_AF-A0A7N4P4B8-F1
#
_entry.id   AF-A0A7N4P4B8-F1
#
_cell.length_a   1.000
_cell.length_b   1.000
_cell.length_c   1.000
_cell.angle_alpha   90.00
_cell.angle_beta   90.00
_cell.angle_gamma   90.00
#
_symmetry.space_group_name_H-M   'P 1'
#
loop_
_entity.id
_entity.type
_entity.pdbx_description
1 polymer ?
#
loop_
_entity_poly.entity_id
_entity_poly.type
_entity_poly.pdbx_seq_one_letter_code
_entity_poly.pdbx_strand_id
1 'polypeptide(L)'
;MPRGVGVGGFWALLSCGLAALCALGLLSPAWVVPPAPRGPLAAPPPPLGLLGPCLAPAPRPCAPFALGGLRRFGDIPAGAWQTSTVLCSGGYALLALSALLAVSSVFLSSGPLERRVCSLAGYVQMAAVFTMAAGLLVYPLGLGSASAKDSCENAGVYNAGSCQIGWGYTLAIVGVMLSGFLPFFAKYAPKEHILSTPMPAIL
;
A
#
# COMPACT_ATOMS: atom_id res chain seq x y z
N MET A 1 -13.06 -33.39 3.97
CA MET A 1 -11.94 -33.29 3.02
C MET A 1 -11.33 -31.90 3.14
N PRO A 2 -10.02 -31.77 3.37
CA PRO A 2 -9.38 -30.46 3.32
C PRO A 2 -9.53 -29.93 1.89
N ARG A 3 -10.23 -28.81 1.72
CA ARG A 3 -10.30 -28.11 0.43
C ARG A 3 -8.87 -27.78 0.04
N GLY A 4 -8.36 -28.43 -1.01
CA GLY A 4 -7.09 -28.04 -1.62
C GLY A 4 -7.12 -26.53 -1.85
N VAL A 5 -6.02 -25.85 -1.57
CA VAL A 5 -5.89 -24.40 -1.71
C VAL A 5 -6.12 -24.05 -3.18
N GLY A 6 -7.38 -23.86 -3.56
CA GLY A 6 -7.78 -23.54 -4.92
C GLY A 6 -7.40 -22.10 -5.28
N VAL A 7 -7.82 -21.67 -6.47
CA VAL A 7 -7.60 -20.31 -6.99
C VAL A 7 -8.00 -19.22 -5.97
N GLY A 8 -9.07 -19.43 -5.20
CA GLY A 8 -9.51 -18.49 -4.16
C GLY A 8 -8.57 -18.40 -2.95
N GLY A 9 -7.97 -19.52 -2.54
CA GLY A 9 -7.00 -19.54 -1.43
C GLY A 9 -5.68 -18.87 -1.82
N PHE A 10 -5.18 -19.12 -3.03
CA PHE A 10 -4.02 -18.43 -3.58
C PHE A 10 -4.26 -16.92 -3.66
N TRP A 11 -5.43 -16.51 -4.15
CA TRP A 11 -5.80 -15.10 -4.26
C TRP A 11 -5.90 -14.42 -2.88
N ALA A 12 -6.48 -15.09 -1.88
CA ALA A 12 -6.54 -14.58 -0.51
C ALA A 12 -5.14 -14.40 0.13
N LEU A 13 -4.25 -15.39 -0.04
CA LEU A 13 -2.86 -15.29 0.46
C LEU A 13 -2.12 -14.11 -0.18
N LEU A 14 -2.29 -13.94 -1.49
CA LEU A 14 -1.62 -12.89 -2.24
C LEU A 14 -2.15 -11.49 -1.86
N SER A 15 -3.47 -11.34 -1.69
CA SER A 15 -4.09 -10.09 -1.20
C SER A 15 -3.66 -9.76 0.24
N CYS A 16 -3.54 -10.75 1.12
CA CYS A 16 -3.00 -10.55 2.48
C CYS A 16 -1.52 -10.13 2.46
N GLY A 17 -0.70 -10.78 1.63
CA GLY A 17 0.72 -10.41 1.48
C GLY A 17 0.89 -8.99 0.97
N LEU A 18 0.07 -8.58 0.00
CA LEU A 18 0.04 -7.21 -0.51
C LEU A 18 -0.40 -6.19 0.52
N ALA A 19 -1.45 -6.49 1.29
CA ALA A 19 -1.86 -5.64 2.40
C ALA A 19 -0.70 -5.45 3.40
N ALA A 20 0.01 -6.52 3.77
CA ALA A 20 1.16 -6.43 4.65
C ALA A 20 2.30 -5.59 4.05
N LEU A 21 2.66 -5.78 2.78
CA LEU A 21 3.68 -4.97 2.10
C LEU A 21 3.31 -3.49 2.05
N CYS A 22 2.06 -3.17 1.72
CA CYS A 22 1.56 -1.80 1.70
C CYS A 22 1.53 -1.19 3.10
N ALA A 23 1.17 -1.96 4.14
CA ALA A 23 1.24 -1.52 5.53
C ALA A 23 2.68 -1.21 5.94
N LEU A 24 3.65 -2.07 5.60
CA LEU A 24 5.07 -1.83 5.87
C LEU A 24 5.59 -0.59 5.14
N GLY A 25 5.15 -0.37 3.89
CA GLY A 25 5.44 0.86 3.14
C GLY A 25 4.89 2.10 3.84
N LEU A 26 3.62 2.09 4.25
CA LEU A 26 2.95 3.20 4.92
C LEU A 26 3.49 3.52 6.32
N LEU A 27 3.81 2.48 7.09
CA LEU A 27 4.38 2.62 8.43
C LEU A 27 5.87 2.95 8.39
N SER A 28 6.54 2.75 7.25
CA SER A 28 7.96 3.06 7.12
C SER A 28 8.20 4.55 7.32
N PRO A 29 9.09 4.95 8.24
CA PRO A 29 9.43 6.36 8.44
C PRO A 29 10.32 6.92 7.31
N ALA A 30 10.84 6.06 6.43
CA ALA A 30 11.79 6.42 5.39
C ALA A 30 11.11 6.47 4.01
N TRP A 31 10.30 7.50 3.76
CA TRP A 31 9.80 7.81 2.41
C TRP A 31 10.74 8.76 1.68
N VAL A 32 11.25 9.77 2.40
CA VAL A 32 12.32 10.66 1.94
C VAL A 32 13.36 10.73 3.03
N VAL A 33 14.60 10.40 2.69
CA VAL A 33 15.74 10.40 3.60
C VAL A 33 16.60 11.61 3.25
N PRO A 34 16.72 12.60 4.16
CA PRO A 34 17.61 13.71 3.93
C PRO A 34 19.08 13.26 3.93
N PRO A 35 19.96 14.00 3.25
CA PRO A 35 21.37 13.64 3.15
C PRO A 35 22.02 13.60 4.54
N ALA A 36 22.96 12.68 4.73
CA ALA A 36 23.73 12.60 5.96
C ALA A 36 24.43 13.95 6.25
N PRO A 37 24.41 14.42 7.50
CA PRO A 37 24.99 15.72 7.84
C PRO A 37 26.49 15.74 7.50
N ARG A 38 26.92 16.81 6.83
CA ARG A 38 28.34 17.06 6.56
C ARG A 38 29.01 17.64 7.82
N GLY A 39 29.32 16.78 8.78
CA GLY A 39 30.12 17.15 9.96
C GLY A 39 29.97 16.16 11.12
N PRO A 40 31.04 15.92 11.91
CA PRO A 40 31.05 14.92 12.99
C PRO A 40 30.15 15.28 14.21
N LEU A 41 29.60 16.50 14.26
CA LEU A 41 28.84 17.05 15.40
C LEU A 41 27.35 17.31 15.09
N ALA A 42 26.90 17.09 13.86
CA ALA A 42 25.53 17.37 13.47
C ALA A 42 24.67 16.10 13.56
N ALA A 43 23.58 16.16 14.33
CA ALA A 43 22.61 15.07 14.40
C ALA A 43 21.94 14.90 13.01
N PRO A 44 21.74 13.67 12.53
CA PRO A 44 21.08 13.46 11.24
C PRO A 44 19.65 14.00 11.29
N PRO A 45 19.22 14.78 10.29
CA PRO A 45 17.83 15.21 10.20
C PRO A 45 16.90 13.98 10.13
N PRO A 46 15.76 14.00 10.83
CA PRO A 46 14.88 12.84 10.90
C PRO A 46 14.31 12.52 9.51
N PRO A 47 14.20 11.23 9.13
CA PRO A 47 13.57 10.85 7.88
C PRO A 47 12.10 11.30 7.85
N LEU A 48 11.64 11.76 6.68
CA LEU A 48 10.25 12.15 6.46
C LEU A 48 9.46 10.94 5.97
N GLY A 49 8.45 10.53 6.75
CA GLY A 49 7.46 9.53 6.36
C GLY A 49 6.17 10.17 5.82
N LEU A 50 5.32 9.36 5.18
CA LEU A 50 4.01 9.80 4.67
C LEU A 50 3.07 10.31 5.79
N LEU A 51 3.23 9.79 7.00
CA LEU A 51 2.40 10.14 8.15
C LEU A 51 2.96 11.33 8.94
N GLY A 52 4.07 11.93 8.51
CA GLY A 52 4.75 13.09 9.10
C GLY A 52 6.23 12.82 9.45
N PRO A 53 6.99 13.86 9.84
CA PRO A 53 8.38 13.70 10.28
C PRO A 53 8.46 12.91 11.60
N CYS A 54 9.46 12.02 11.74
CA CYS A 54 9.75 11.37 13.03
C CYS A 54 10.26 12.42 14.03
N LEU A 55 9.36 12.96 14.85
CA LEU A 55 9.73 13.85 15.94
C LEU A 55 10.06 13.02 17.19
N ALA A 56 11.24 12.40 17.24
CA ALA A 56 11.72 11.76 18.46
C ALA A 56 13.22 12.01 18.67
N PRO A 57 13.64 12.65 19.78
CA PRO A 57 14.98 12.44 20.31
C PRO A 57 15.06 10.99 20.83
N ALA A 58 16.16 10.30 20.55
CA ALA A 58 16.41 8.92 21.00
C ALA A 58 16.16 8.76 22.52
N PRO A 59 15.66 7.61 23.04
CA PRO A 59 15.71 6.26 22.46
C PRO A 59 14.33 5.60 22.26
N ARG A 60 13.29 6.34 21.87
CA ARG A 60 11.93 5.79 21.72
C ARG A 60 11.63 5.40 20.26
N PRO A 61 10.87 4.30 20.02
CA PRO A 61 10.41 3.94 18.69
C PRO A 61 9.56 5.08 18.09
N CYS A 62 9.82 5.44 16.82
CA CYS A 62 9.10 6.50 16.11
C CYS A 62 7.59 6.30 16.21
N ALA A 63 6.89 7.27 16.80
CA ALA A 63 5.43 7.35 16.73
C ALA A 63 5.04 8.07 15.42
N PRO A 64 4.22 7.46 14.54
CA PRO A 64 3.70 8.16 13.37
C PRO A 64 2.86 9.36 13.82
N PHE A 65 3.03 10.51 13.16
CA PHE A 65 2.33 11.76 13.50
C PHE A 65 0.80 11.63 13.36
N ALA A 66 0.30 10.62 12.65
CA ALA A 66 -1.12 10.25 12.63
C ALA A 66 -1.69 9.65 13.93
N LEU A 67 -0.83 9.18 14.86
CA LEU A 67 -1.28 8.60 16.14
C LEU A 67 -1.25 9.62 17.31
N GLY A 68 -0.67 10.80 17.10
CA GLY A 68 -0.65 11.91 18.06
C GLY A 68 -1.83 12.85 17.81
N GLY A 69 -2.97 12.55 18.44
CA GLY A 69 -4.25 13.23 18.22
C GLY A 69 -4.21 14.77 18.21
N LEU A 70 -5.15 15.34 17.44
CA LEU A 70 -5.59 16.74 17.52
C LEU A 70 -4.50 17.82 17.29
N ARG A 71 -3.85 17.85 16.11
CA ARG A 71 -3.38 19.13 15.53
C ARG A 71 -4.07 19.38 14.19
N ARG A 72 -4.65 20.57 14.07
CA ARG A 72 -5.59 20.99 13.02
C ARG A 72 -5.03 20.71 11.62
N PHE A 73 -5.87 20.15 10.75
CA PHE A 73 -5.66 19.98 9.31
C PHE A 73 -5.27 21.27 8.54
N GLY A 74 -5.19 22.43 9.19
CA GLY A 74 -4.80 23.71 8.60
C GLY A 74 -3.30 24.04 8.66
N ASP A 75 -2.48 23.31 9.44
CA ASP A 75 -1.06 23.67 9.69
C ASP A 75 -0.04 22.80 8.93
N ILE A 76 -0.47 21.96 7.98
CA ILE A 76 0.46 21.13 7.19
C ILE A 76 0.92 21.95 5.97
N PRO A 77 2.22 22.26 5.83
CA PRO A 77 2.73 23.26 4.89
C PRO A 77 2.70 22.84 3.39
N ALA A 78 2.07 21.71 3.06
CA ALA A 78 1.77 21.30 1.70
C ALA A 78 0.48 20.47 1.66
N GLY A 79 -0.61 21.02 1.12
CA GLY A 79 -1.86 20.26 0.90
C GLY A 79 -1.64 18.96 0.13
N ALA A 80 -0.62 18.91 -0.74
CA ALA A 80 -0.24 17.70 -1.48
C ALA A 80 0.13 16.52 -0.56
N TRP A 81 0.89 16.72 0.51
CA TRP A 81 1.24 15.61 1.41
C TRP A 81 0.02 15.13 2.18
N GLN A 82 -0.87 16.02 2.62
CA GLN A 82 -2.13 15.63 3.25
C GLN A 82 -3.00 14.79 2.32
N THR A 83 -3.20 15.27 1.09
CA THR A 83 -3.98 14.56 0.07
C THR A 83 -3.36 13.19 -0.24
N SER A 84 -2.04 13.11 -0.34
CA SER A 84 -1.32 11.85 -0.52
C SER A 84 -1.55 10.89 0.65
N THR A 85 -1.43 11.36 1.90
CA THR A 85 -1.69 10.53 3.10
C THR A 85 -3.12 9.99 3.11
N VAL A 86 -4.12 10.83 2.80
CA VAL A 86 -5.53 10.43 2.74
C VAL A 86 -5.76 9.42 1.62
N LEU A 87 -5.22 9.65 0.42
CA LEU A 87 -5.36 8.74 -0.71
C LEU A 87 -4.68 7.39 -0.44
N CYS A 88 -3.45 7.39 0.05
CA CYS A 88 -2.72 6.16 0.34
C CYS A 88 -3.34 5.36 1.50
N SER A 89 -3.79 6.04 2.57
CA SER A 89 -4.48 5.37 3.71
C SER A 89 -5.87 4.86 3.32
N GLY A 90 -6.63 5.63 2.54
CA GLY A 90 -7.92 5.19 1.99
C GLY A 90 -7.76 4.01 1.03
N GLY A 91 -6.76 4.05 0.15
CA GLY A 91 -6.39 2.94 -0.71
C GLY A 91 -6.01 1.69 0.08
N TYR A 92 -5.29 1.83 1.20
CA TYR A 92 -4.97 0.71 2.09
C TYR A 92 -6.20 0.12 2.76
N ALA A 93 -7.11 0.95 3.25
CA ALA A 93 -8.37 0.49 3.82
C ALA A 93 -9.19 -0.32 2.80
N LEU A 94 -9.26 0.15 1.54
CA LEU A 94 -9.90 -0.58 0.45
C LEU A 94 -9.18 -1.91 0.15
N LEU A 95 -7.85 -1.91 0.12
CA LEU A 95 -7.07 -3.13 -0.10
C LEU A 95 -7.31 -4.16 1.02
N ALA A 96 -7.33 -3.72 2.28
CA ALA A 96 -7.65 -4.56 3.43
C ALA A 96 -9.08 -5.12 3.34
N LEU A 97 -10.06 -4.30 2.94
CA LEU A 97 -11.42 -4.76 2.69
C LEU A 97 -11.47 -5.82 1.58
N SER A 98 -10.72 -5.64 0.50
CA SER A 98 -10.64 -6.63 -0.58
C SER A 98 -10.04 -7.96 -0.10
N ALA A 99 -9.01 -7.92 0.76
CA ALA A 99 -8.41 -9.10 1.37
C ALA A 99 -9.39 -9.81 2.32
N LEU A 100 -10.17 -9.08 3.11
CA LEU A 100 -11.22 -9.65 3.96
C LEU A 100 -12.32 -10.33 3.13
N LEU A 101 -12.75 -9.70 2.04
CA LEU A 101 -13.71 -10.30 1.12
C LEU A 101 -13.13 -11.56 0.47
N ALA A 102 -11.85 -11.54 0.08
CA ALA A 102 -11.14 -12.71 -0.45
C ALA A 102 -11.10 -13.87 0.55
N VAL A 103 -10.72 -13.60 1.80
CA VAL A 103 -10.70 -14.59 2.87
C VAL A 103 -12.10 -15.13 3.15
N SER A 104 -13.11 -14.26 3.22
CA SER A 104 -14.49 -14.70 3.46
C SER A 104 -14.98 -15.64 2.36
N SER A 105 -14.63 -15.38 1.09
CA SER A 105 -15.02 -16.23 -0.04
C SER A 105 -14.54 -17.69 0.08
N VAL A 106 -13.42 -17.95 0.75
CA VAL A 106 -12.88 -19.31 0.97
C VAL A 106 -13.78 -20.13 1.91
N PHE A 107 -14.50 -19.47 2.81
CA PHE A 107 -15.43 -20.13 3.74
C PHE A 107 -16.84 -20.30 3.16
N LEU A 108 -17.16 -19.63 2.04
CA LEU A 108 -18.46 -19.76 1.40
C LEU A 108 -18.57 -21.06 0.59
N SER A 109 -19.77 -21.64 0.55
CA SER A 109 -20.08 -22.79 -0.31
C SER A 109 -20.06 -22.38 -1.78
N SER A 110 -19.58 -23.28 -2.64
CA SER A 110 -19.35 -23.02 -4.06
C SER A 110 -20.64 -22.73 -4.83
N GLY A 111 -20.99 -21.45 -4.92
CA GLY A 111 -22.30 -20.99 -5.37
C GLY A 111 -22.30 -19.57 -5.96
N PRO A 112 -23.48 -19.03 -6.29
CA PRO A 112 -23.58 -17.70 -6.89
C PRO A 112 -23.08 -16.59 -5.94
N LEU A 113 -23.22 -16.78 -4.63
CA LEU A 113 -22.74 -15.83 -3.62
C LEU A 113 -21.21 -15.72 -3.60
N GLU A 114 -20.48 -16.85 -3.68
CA GLU A 114 -19.01 -16.85 -3.78
C GLU A 114 -18.54 -16.04 -4.99
N ARG A 115 -19.15 -16.27 -6.16
CA ARG A 115 -18.80 -15.54 -7.39
C ARG A 115 -19.04 -14.03 -7.27
N ARG A 116 -20.12 -13.63 -6.58
CA ARG A 116 -20.41 -12.21 -6.32
C ARG A 116 -19.35 -11.60 -5.39
N VAL A 117 -19.02 -12.28 -4.29
CA VAL A 117 -17.99 -11.83 -3.34
C VAL A 117 -16.63 -11.70 -4.02
N CYS A 118 -16.19 -12.71 -4.77
CA CYS A 118 -14.93 -12.64 -5.53
C CYS A 118 -14.92 -11.49 -6.55
N SER A 119 -16.03 -11.26 -7.26
CA SER A 119 -16.11 -10.14 -8.22
C SER A 119 -16.05 -8.79 -7.52
N LEU A 120 -16.81 -8.61 -6.42
CA LEU A 120 -16.79 -7.40 -5.61
C LEU A 120 -15.40 -7.13 -5.07
N ALA A 121 -14.75 -8.16 -4.54
CA ALA A 121 -13.44 -8.06 -3.94
C ALA A 121 -12.37 -7.68 -4.99
N GLY A 122 -12.47 -8.19 -6.23
CA GLY A 122 -11.68 -7.73 -7.37
C GLY A 122 -11.93 -6.25 -7.73
N TYR A 123 -13.19 -5.79 -7.75
CA TYR A 123 -13.50 -4.37 -8.00
C TYR A 123 -12.94 -3.45 -6.91
N VAL A 124 -13.09 -3.84 -5.64
CA VAL A 124 -12.55 -3.09 -4.49
C VAL A 124 -11.02 -3.06 -4.56
N GLN A 125 -10.37 -4.17 -4.93
CA GLN A 125 -8.92 -4.21 -5.13
C GLN A 125 -8.48 -3.25 -6.24
N MET A 126 -9.19 -3.19 -7.38
CA MET A 126 -8.87 -2.23 -8.45
C MET A 126 -9.04 -0.77 -7.98
N ALA A 127 -10.13 -0.47 -7.28
CA ALA A 127 -10.34 0.87 -6.70
C ALA A 127 -9.23 1.24 -5.71
N ALA A 128 -8.78 0.29 -4.88
CA ALA A 128 -7.66 0.46 -3.97
C ALA A 128 -6.36 0.82 -4.71
N VAL A 129 -6.03 0.09 -5.77
CA VAL A 129 -4.84 0.32 -6.61
C VAL A 129 -4.86 1.71 -7.22
N PHE A 130 -5.98 2.12 -7.83
CA PHE A 130 -6.09 3.47 -8.41
C PHE A 130 -5.95 4.57 -7.35
N THR A 131 -6.59 4.39 -6.20
CA THR A 131 -6.54 5.37 -5.10
C THR A 131 -5.12 5.49 -4.54
N MET A 132 -4.43 4.37 -4.30
CA MET A 132 -3.03 4.39 -3.87
C MET A 132 -2.10 4.98 -4.94
N ALA A 133 -2.28 4.63 -6.21
CA ALA A 133 -1.48 5.18 -7.31
C ALA A 133 -1.61 6.70 -7.40
N ALA A 134 -2.83 7.23 -7.27
CA ALA A 134 -3.07 8.67 -7.19
C ALA A 134 -2.34 9.28 -5.98
N GLY A 135 -2.41 8.65 -4.81
CA GLY A 135 -1.68 9.10 -3.62
C GLY A 135 -0.16 9.14 -3.82
N LEU A 136 0.42 8.13 -4.46
CA LEU A 136 1.85 8.05 -4.77
C LEU A 136 2.31 9.08 -5.79
N LEU A 137 1.44 9.48 -6.74
CA LEU A 137 1.70 10.56 -7.70
C LEU A 137 1.57 11.94 -7.06
N VAL A 138 0.65 12.10 -6.10
CA VAL A 138 0.48 13.37 -5.39
C VAL A 138 1.61 13.61 -4.39
N TYR A 139 2.20 12.56 -3.81
CA TYR A 139 3.31 12.67 -2.85
C TYR A 139 4.50 13.55 -3.34
N PRO A 140 5.11 13.30 -4.52
CA PRO A 140 6.22 14.09 -5.04
C PRO A 140 5.84 15.53 -5.43
N LEU A 141 4.55 15.88 -5.52
CA LEU A 141 4.13 17.28 -5.68
C LEU A 141 4.44 18.11 -4.43
N GLY A 142 4.36 17.49 -3.25
CA GLY A 142 4.65 18.19 -1.98
C GLY A 142 6.13 18.52 -1.78
N LEU A 143 7.04 17.90 -2.55
CA LEU A 143 8.48 18.23 -2.55
C LEU A 143 8.76 19.65 -3.09
N GLY A 144 7.82 20.25 -3.81
CA GLY A 144 7.93 21.64 -4.27
C GLY A 144 7.64 22.71 -3.21
N SER A 145 7.15 22.32 -2.03
CA SER A 145 6.77 23.25 -0.96
C SER A 145 7.97 23.89 -0.25
N ALA A 146 7.76 25.03 0.39
CA ALA A 146 8.81 25.74 1.13
C ALA A 146 9.42 24.86 2.25
N SER A 147 8.61 24.07 2.94
CA SER A 147 9.09 23.15 3.98
C SER A 147 9.92 21.99 3.45
N ALA A 148 9.59 21.47 2.25
CA ALA A 148 10.42 20.47 1.61
C ALA A 148 11.77 21.04 1.18
N LYS A 149 11.80 22.27 0.66
CA LYS A 149 13.04 22.98 0.28
C LYS A 149 13.94 23.32 1.47
N ASP A 150 13.36 23.55 2.64
CA ASP A 150 14.09 23.77 3.90
C ASP A 150 14.81 22.51 4.39
N SER A 151 14.18 21.34 4.23
CA SER A 151 14.77 20.04 4.60
C SER A 151 15.67 19.43 3.50
N CYS A 152 15.37 19.72 2.23
CA CYS A 152 16.01 19.17 1.06
C CYS A 152 16.45 20.32 0.14
N GLU A 153 17.74 20.65 0.17
CA GLU A 153 18.31 21.69 -0.68
C GLU A 153 18.03 21.37 -2.17
N ASN A 154 17.59 22.38 -2.92
CA ASN A 154 17.18 22.29 -4.33
C ASN A 154 16.02 21.30 -4.62
N ALA A 155 15.19 20.97 -3.63
CA ALA A 155 13.98 20.19 -3.88
C ALA A 155 12.96 20.96 -4.73
N GLY A 156 12.26 20.23 -5.58
CA GLY A 156 11.24 20.73 -6.48
C GLY A 156 10.14 19.70 -6.69
N VAL A 157 9.11 20.08 -7.46
CA VAL A 157 8.02 19.16 -7.83
C VAL A 157 8.62 17.99 -8.63
N TYR A 158 8.40 16.75 -8.17
CA TYR A 158 9.05 15.53 -8.70
C TYR A 158 10.58 15.51 -8.66
N ASN A 159 11.22 16.41 -7.91
CA ASN A 159 12.67 16.45 -7.75
C ASN A 159 13.02 16.48 -6.26
N ALA A 160 13.65 15.40 -5.76
CA ALA A 160 14.05 15.32 -4.36
C ALA A 160 15.30 16.19 -4.04
N GLY A 161 15.98 16.74 -5.05
CA GLY A 161 17.17 17.57 -4.87
C GLY A 161 18.29 16.79 -4.17
N SER A 162 18.72 17.29 -3.01
CA SER A 162 19.74 16.64 -2.17
C SER A 162 19.23 15.45 -1.34
N CYS A 163 17.90 15.21 -1.30
CA CYS A 163 17.30 14.10 -0.57
C CYS A 163 17.19 12.83 -1.41
N GLN A 164 17.27 11.67 -0.75
CA GLN A 164 17.13 10.36 -1.39
C GLN A 164 15.72 9.80 -1.16
N ILE A 165 15.18 9.10 -2.16
CA ILE A 165 13.93 8.35 -2.03
C ILE A 165 14.18 7.15 -1.12
N GLY A 166 13.36 7.02 -0.08
CA GLY A 166 13.48 5.95 0.89
C GLY A 166 12.75 4.67 0.47
N TRP A 167 13.03 3.60 1.21
CA TRP A 167 12.46 2.26 0.97
C TRP A 167 10.93 2.23 1.11
N GLY A 168 10.33 3.07 1.96
CA GLY A 168 8.89 3.12 2.15
C GLY A 168 8.13 3.46 0.87
N TYR A 169 8.60 4.48 0.14
CA TYR A 169 8.02 4.87 -1.14
C TYR A 169 8.20 3.79 -2.21
N THR A 170 9.37 3.16 -2.25
CA THR A 170 9.68 2.05 -3.18
C THR A 170 8.78 0.84 -2.92
N LEU A 171 8.61 0.44 -1.66
CA LEU A 171 7.71 -0.66 -1.26
C LEU A 171 6.26 -0.36 -1.62
N ALA A 172 5.82 0.89 -1.46
CA ALA A 172 4.47 1.29 -1.84
C ALA A 172 4.25 1.21 -3.36
N ILE A 173 5.20 1.65 -4.18
CA ILE A 173 5.13 1.48 -5.66
C ILE A 173 5.07 0.00 -6.03
N VAL A 174 5.96 -0.82 -5.47
CA VAL A 174 6.00 -2.27 -5.75
C VAL A 174 4.69 -2.93 -5.31
N GLY A 175 4.13 -2.56 -4.15
CA GLY A 175 2.86 -3.06 -3.66
C GLY A 175 1.69 -2.72 -4.57
N VAL A 176 1.63 -1.49 -5.09
CA VAL A 176 0.59 -1.06 -6.04
C VAL A 176 0.73 -1.79 -7.38
N MET A 177 1.96 -1.90 -7.91
CA MET A 177 2.22 -2.62 -9.16
C MET A 177 1.81 -4.09 -9.03
N LEU A 178 2.29 -4.76 -8.00
CA LEU A 178 1.97 -6.17 -7.76
C LEU A 178 0.45 -6.36 -7.60
N SER A 179 -0.22 -5.49 -6.84
CA SER A 179 -1.68 -5.49 -6.68
C SER A 179 -2.46 -5.31 -7.98
N GLY A 180 -1.92 -4.53 -8.93
CA GLY A 180 -2.50 -4.31 -10.25
C GLY A 180 -2.40 -5.53 -11.18
N PHE A 181 -1.38 -6.37 -11.02
CA PHE A 181 -1.20 -7.59 -11.83
C PHE A 181 -2.02 -8.79 -11.34
N LEU A 182 -2.46 -8.79 -10.08
CA LEU A 182 -3.24 -9.88 -9.48
C LEU A 182 -4.53 -10.27 -10.25
N PRO A 183 -5.38 -9.32 -10.67
CA PRO A 183 -6.63 -9.64 -11.38
C PRO A 183 -6.37 -10.31 -12.72
N PHE A 184 -5.23 -10.03 -13.36
CA PHE A 184 -4.82 -10.72 -14.59
C PHE A 184 -4.50 -12.18 -14.31
N PHE A 185 -3.65 -12.48 -13.33
CA PHE A 185 -3.32 -13.87 -12.97
C PHE A 185 -4.53 -14.66 -12.47
N ALA A 186 -5.42 -14.04 -11.69
CA ALA A 186 -6.64 -14.69 -11.22
C ALA A 186 -7.60 -15.05 -12.37
N LYS A 187 -7.60 -14.26 -13.46
CA LYS A 187 -8.42 -14.51 -14.65
C LYS A 187 -7.87 -15.62 -15.56
N TYR A 188 -6.54 -15.77 -15.59
CA TYR A 188 -5.85 -16.81 -16.38
C TYR A 188 -5.53 -18.07 -15.59
N ALA A 189 -5.77 -18.08 -14.27
CA ALA A 189 -5.68 -19.29 -13.47
C ALA A 189 -6.54 -20.37 -14.16
N PRO A 190 -5.93 -21.48 -14.61
CA PRO A 190 -6.64 -22.46 -15.41
C PRO A 190 -7.88 -22.87 -14.63
N LYS A 191 -9.05 -22.66 -15.24
CA LYS A 191 -10.21 -23.47 -14.91
C LYS A 191 -9.83 -24.86 -15.39
N GLU A 192 -9.06 -25.58 -14.58
CA GLU A 192 -8.97 -27.02 -14.62
C GLU A 192 -10.43 -27.46 -14.68
N HIS A 193 -10.82 -27.84 -15.89
CA HIS A 193 -12.17 -28.23 -16.19
C HIS A 193 -12.51 -29.29 -15.15
N ILE A 194 -13.56 -29.05 -14.39
CA ILE A 194 -14.39 -30.13 -13.84
C ILE A 194 -15.02 -30.80 -15.07
N LEU A 195 -14.19 -31.43 -15.89
CA LEU A 195 -14.51 -32.56 -16.72
C LEU A 195 -14.32 -33.76 -15.79
N SER A 196 -15.13 -33.82 -14.74
CA SER A 196 -15.58 -35.12 -14.26
C SER A 196 -16.51 -35.64 -15.35
N THR A 197 -15.93 -36.14 -16.45
CA THR A 197 -16.63 -37.14 -17.26
C THR A 197 -17.02 -38.25 -16.29
N PRO A 198 -18.31 -38.54 -16.10
CA PRO A 198 -18.68 -39.82 -15.50
C PRO A 198 -18.09 -40.88 -16.43
N MET A 199 -17.17 -41.71 -15.94
CA MET A 199 -16.84 -42.95 -16.64
C MET A 199 -18.15 -43.70 -16.78
N PRO A 200 -18.67 -43.95 -18.00
CA PRO A 200 -19.80 -44.84 -18.14
C PRO A 200 -19.28 -46.21 -17.72
N ALA A 201 -19.84 -46.75 -16.64
CA ALA A 201 -19.72 -48.16 -16.34
C ALA A 201 -20.35 -48.91 -17.51
N ILE A 202 -19.52 -49.36 -18.45
CA ILE A 202 -19.92 -50.29 -19.50
C ILE A 202 -19.20 -51.59 -19.18
N LEU A 203 -20.03 -52.56 -18.77
CA LEU A 203 -19.85 -54.02 -18.65
C LEU A 203 -18.51 -54.55 -18.12
#